data_AF-A0A090SZA2-F1
#
_entry.id   AF-A0A090SZA2-F1
#
_cell.length_a   1.000
_cell.length_b   1.000
_cell.length_c   1.000
_cell.angle_alpha   90.00
_cell.angle_beta   90.00
_cell.angle_gamma   90.00
#
_symmetry.space_group_name_H-M   'P 1'
#
loop_
_entity.id
_entity.type
_entity.pdbx_description
1 polymer ?
#
loop_
_entity_poly.entity_id
_entity_poly.type
_entity_poly.pdbx_seq_one_letter_code
_entity_poly.pdbx_strand_id
1 'polypeptide(L)'
;MGAHHPAPKLIKAGVAKVVCAMSDPNPQVAGRGFAMLEEAGIEVQVGILEQDARALNRGFLKKMETNRPFVQLKMAASLDGQTALANGQSQWITGAEARRDVQAYRAEAGAILSTSRTVIDDNASLNVRWNELPSQVHSVIDSTELRQPTRVILDRQNQLSADLKLFSTEGTIIRVAHEGGDLNIPAGSSEQLDLAQTLDALAAQHQINHVWVEAGATLAGSMIEQQLVDELIVYLAPKLMGQMAED
;
A
#
# COMPACT_ATOMS: atom_id res chain seq x y z
N MET A 1 25.14 11.73 -14.75
CA MET A 1 25.14 12.24 -13.35
C MET A 1 23.99 13.22 -13.22
N GLY A 2 22.91 12.84 -12.52
CA GLY A 2 21.70 13.67 -12.47
C GLY A 2 21.89 14.95 -11.66
N ALA A 3 21.30 16.05 -12.13
CA ALA A 3 21.45 17.42 -11.60
C ALA A 3 20.90 17.67 -10.17
N HIS A 4 20.64 16.63 -9.38
CA HIS A 4 19.88 16.71 -8.13
C HIS A 4 20.59 16.14 -6.88
N HIS A 5 21.88 15.78 -6.95
CA HIS A 5 22.60 15.34 -5.76
C HIS A 5 22.67 16.48 -4.72
N PRO A 6 22.24 16.29 -3.46
CA PRO A 6 22.16 17.39 -2.47
C PRO A 6 23.53 17.82 -1.94
N ALA A 7 24.51 16.89 -1.83
CA ALA A 7 25.82 17.20 -1.26
C ALA A 7 26.55 18.38 -1.94
N PRO A 8 26.70 18.46 -3.28
CA PRO A 8 27.29 19.64 -3.93
C PRO A 8 26.63 20.97 -3.57
N LYS A 9 25.30 20.98 -3.34
CA LYS A 9 24.57 22.20 -2.96
C LYS A 9 24.89 22.61 -1.52
N LEU A 10 24.98 21.65 -0.61
CA LEU A 10 25.37 21.89 0.79
C LEU A 10 26.83 22.37 0.88
N ILE A 11 27.74 21.78 0.10
CA ILE A 11 29.14 22.23 0.00
C ILE A 11 29.21 23.67 -0.49
N LYS A 12 28.51 23.99 -1.59
CA LYS A 12 28.45 25.36 -2.12
C LYS A 12 27.86 26.36 -1.12
N ALA A 13 26.91 25.92 -0.29
CA ALA A 13 26.32 26.75 0.75
C ALA A 13 27.28 27.01 1.94
N GLY A 14 28.37 26.26 2.06
CA GLY A 14 29.38 26.46 3.11
C GLY A 14 28.88 26.09 4.51
N VAL A 15 27.99 25.10 4.63
CA VAL A 15 27.51 24.64 5.94
C VAL A 15 28.65 23.98 6.71
N ALA A 16 28.74 24.25 8.02
CA ALA A 16 29.81 23.68 8.86
C ALA A 16 29.54 22.22 9.27
N LYS A 17 28.27 21.84 9.40
CA LYS A 17 27.84 20.54 9.90
C LYS A 17 26.55 20.06 9.25
N VAL A 18 26.48 18.77 8.96
CA VAL A 18 25.28 18.06 8.48
C VAL A 18 24.95 16.94 9.45
N VAL A 19 23.72 16.94 9.96
CA VAL A 19 23.18 15.86 10.79
C VAL A 19 22.12 15.13 9.98
N CYS A 20 22.31 13.83 9.77
CA CYS A 20 21.41 12.99 9.01
C CYS A 20 20.83 11.88 9.91
N ALA A 21 19.52 11.64 9.81
CA ALA A 21 18.88 10.63 10.64
C ALA A 21 19.26 9.20 10.25
N MET A 22 19.39 8.93 8.95
CA MET A 22 19.72 7.61 8.43
C MET A 22 20.50 7.68 7.13
N SER A 23 21.25 6.62 6.82
CA SER A 23 21.83 6.42 5.49
C SER A 23 20.76 6.04 4.47
N ASP A 24 20.96 6.42 3.20
CA ASP A 24 20.10 5.97 2.10
C ASP A 24 20.23 4.44 1.94
N PRO A 25 19.12 3.66 1.97
CA PRO A 25 19.18 2.21 1.79
C PRO A 25 19.49 1.80 0.35
N ASN A 26 19.36 2.71 -0.63
CA ASN A 26 19.65 2.41 -2.02
C ASN A 26 21.15 2.16 -2.18
N PRO A 27 21.57 0.93 -2.54
CA PRO A 27 22.99 0.58 -2.64
C PRO A 27 23.73 1.44 -3.66
N GLN A 28 23.00 1.98 -4.64
CA GLN A 28 23.58 2.85 -5.66
C GLN A 28 23.94 4.23 -5.12
N VAL A 29 23.37 4.68 -4.00
CA VAL A 29 23.54 6.04 -3.45
C VAL A 29 24.28 6.03 -2.11
N ALA A 30 24.09 5.00 -1.30
CA ALA A 30 24.59 4.87 0.06
C ALA A 30 26.05 5.35 0.24
N GLY A 31 26.27 6.23 1.23
CA GLY A 31 27.59 6.70 1.66
C GLY A 31 28.28 7.73 0.77
N ARG A 32 27.98 7.79 -0.54
CA ARG A 32 28.68 8.70 -1.47
C ARG A 32 28.52 10.17 -1.10
N GLY A 33 27.31 10.57 -0.71
CA GLY A 33 27.04 11.95 -0.32
C GLY A 33 27.73 12.37 0.97
N PHE A 34 27.89 11.45 1.93
CA PHE A 34 28.60 11.73 3.18
C PHE A 34 30.09 11.90 2.92
N ALA A 35 30.69 11.00 2.14
CA ALA A 35 32.11 11.12 1.75
C ALA A 35 32.40 12.47 1.07
N MET A 36 31.55 12.92 0.14
CA MET A 36 31.72 14.22 -0.52
C MET A 36 31.68 15.41 0.46
N LEU A 37 30.85 15.33 1.50
CA LEU A 37 30.74 16.38 2.52
C LEU A 37 31.99 16.39 3.42
N GLU A 38 32.42 15.21 3.87
CA GLU A 38 33.60 15.05 4.71
C GLU A 38 34.89 15.48 3.99
N GLU A 39 35.04 15.14 2.71
CA GLU A 39 36.16 15.60 1.85
C GLU A 39 36.19 17.12 1.69
N ALA A 40 35.03 17.79 1.76
CA ALA A 40 34.92 19.24 1.73
C ALA A 40 35.15 19.90 3.12
N GLY A 41 35.49 19.11 4.14
CA GLY A 41 35.74 19.59 5.50
C GLY A 41 34.48 19.85 6.33
N ILE A 42 33.33 19.32 5.91
CA ILE A 42 32.05 19.47 6.63
C ILE A 42 31.93 18.33 7.65
N GLU A 43 31.58 18.65 8.90
CA GLU A 43 31.30 17.63 9.91
C GLU A 43 30.00 16.88 9.57
N VAL A 44 30.03 15.54 9.52
CA VAL A 44 28.85 14.71 9.27
C VAL A 44 28.57 13.83 10.48
N GLN A 45 27.31 13.82 10.93
CA GLN A 45 26.81 12.88 11.93
C GLN A 45 25.60 12.14 11.38
N VAL A 46 25.57 10.81 11.54
CA VAL A 46 24.51 9.93 11.02
C VAL A 46 23.95 9.06 12.13
N GLY A 47 22.65 8.75 12.08
CA GLY A 47 22.00 7.81 13.00
C GLY A 47 21.17 8.47 14.10
N ILE A 48 21.07 9.81 14.12
CA ILE A 48 20.29 10.53 15.13
C ILE A 48 18.80 10.41 14.80
N LEU A 49 18.01 9.79 15.68
CA LEU A 49 16.59 9.46 15.45
C LEU A 49 16.38 8.54 14.22
N GLU A 50 17.32 7.62 13.98
CA GLU A 50 17.24 6.69 12.85
C GLU A 50 15.93 5.87 12.87
N GLN A 51 15.49 5.41 14.04
CA GLN A 51 14.27 4.62 14.17
C GLN A 51 13.02 5.41 13.73
N ASP A 52 12.93 6.68 14.11
CA ASP A 52 11.83 7.56 13.69
C ASP A 52 11.85 7.81 12.18
N ALA A 53 13.04 8.06 11.61
CA ALA A 53 13.20 8.21 10.17
C ALA A 53 12.83 6.93 9.40
N ARG A 54 13.11 5.76 9.97
CA ARG A 54 12.70 4.47 9.41
C ARG A 54 11.19 4.25 9.49
N ALA A 55 10.58 4.60 10.62
CA ALA A 55 9.13 4.52 10.80
C ALA A 55 8.38 5.44 9.81
N LEU A 56 8.95 6.60 9.48
CA LEU A 56 8.39 7.52 8.50
C LEU A 56 8.37 6.97 7.06
N ASN A 57 9.30 6.06 6.72
CA ASN A 57 9.53 5.64 5.34
C ASN A 57 9.38 4.12 5.10
N ARG A 58 8.59 3.42 5.92
CA ARG A 58 8.45 1.93 5.93
C ARG A 58 8.35 1.32 4.52
N GLY A 59 7.46 1.86 3.69
CA GLY A 59 7.26 1.39 2.31
C GLY A 59 8.48 1.56 1.41
N PHE A 60 9.09 2.74 1.42
CA PHE A 60 10.27 3.02 0.61
C PHE A 60 11.45 2.16 1.03
N LEU A 61 11.70 2.07 2.35
CA LEU A 61 12.80 1.28 2.89
C LEU A 61 12.64 -0.20 2.56
N LYS A 62 11.46 -0.77 2.82
CA LYS A 62 11.21 -2.19 2.50
C LYS A 62 11.43 -2.46 1.01
N LYS A 63 10.93 -1.60 0.12
CA LYS A 63 11.15 -1.78 -1.32
C LYS A 63 12.62 -1.74 -1.69
N MET A 64 13.39 -0.78 -1.17
CA MET A 64 14.82 -0.67 -1.47
C MET A 64 15.64 -1.85 -0.92
N GLU A 65 15.26 -2.38 0.24
CA GLU A 65 15.99 -3.45 0.93
C GLU A 65 15.63 -4.86 0.43
N THR A 66 14.39 -5.06 -0.04
CA THR A 66 13.85 -6.40 -0.35
C THR A 66 13.22 -6.54 -1.73
N ASN A 67 13.13 -5.46 -2.52
CA ASN A 67 12.38 -5.38 -3.78
C ASN A 67 10.88 -5.71 -3.66
N ARG A 68 10.30 -5.58 -2.45
CA ARG A 68 8.89 -5.84 -2.17
C ARG A 68 8.24 -4.65 -1.49
N PRO A 69 6.99 -4.27 -1.82
CA PRO A 69 6.30 -3.22 -1.10
C PRO A 69 6.06 -3.61 0.38
N PHE A 70 5.89 -2.60 1.21
CA PHE A 70 5.27 -2.76 2.53
C PHE A 70 3.78 -3.04 2.35
N VAL A 71 3.26 -4.04 3.04
CA VAL A 71 1.91 -4.60 2.88
C VAL A 71 1.17 -4.50 4.19
N GLN A 72 0.15 -3.65 4.19
CA GLN A 72 -0.85 -3.59 5.26
C GLN A 72 -2.09 -4.37 4.83
N LEU A 73 -2.50 -5.35 5.63
CA LEU A 73 -3.73 -6.10 5.41
C LEU A 73 -4.83 -5.61 6.35
N LYS A 74 -5.91 -5.09 5.77
CA LYS A 74 -7.10 -4.69 6.51
C LYS A 74 -8.04 -5.86 6.68
N MET A 75 -8.50 -6.05 7.91
CA MET A 75 -9.56 -6.99 8.26
C MET A 75 -10.66 -6.26 9.03
N ALA A 76 -11.92 -6.62 8.77
CA ALA A 76 -13.05 -6.15 9.56
C ALA A 76 -13.93 -7.34 9.92
N ALA A 77 -14.21 -7.52 11.21
CA ALA A 77 -14.99 -8.63 11.70
C ALA A 77 -15.94 -8.20 12.84
N SER A 78 -16.93 -9.03 13.11
CA SER A 78 -17.70 -9.01 14.36
C SER A 78 -16.84 -9.53 15.54
N LEU A 79 -17.36 -9.42 16.75
CA LEU A 79 -16.65 -9.86 17.96
C LEU A 79 -16.47 -11.39 17.99
N ASP A 80 -17.40 -12.13 17.38
CA ASP A 80 -17.34 -13.57 17.15
C ASP A 80 -16.63 -13.96 15.84
N GLY A 81 -15.87 -13.04 15.23
CA GLY A 81 -14.95 -13.33 14.13
C GLY A 81 -15.57 -13.42 12.73
N GLN A 82 -16.85 -13.07 12.56
CA GLN A 82 -17.52 -13.12 11.26
C GLN A 82 -17.17 -11.91 10.40
N THR A 83 -16.88 -12.16 9.12
CA THR A 83 -16.52 -11.12 8.13
C THR A 83 -17.62 -10.87 7.09
N ALA A 84 -18.68 -11.68 7.11
CA ALA A 84 -19.90 -11.53 6.34
C ALA A 84 -21.08 -12.14 7.10
N LEU A 85 -22.30 -11.76 6.73
CA LEU A 85 -23.52 -12.47 7.13
C LEU A 85 -23.64 -13.81 6.39
N ALA A 86 -24.46 -14.73 6.92
CA ALA A 86 -24.75 -16.03 6.29
C ALA A 86 -25.29 -15.93 4.86
N ASN A 87 -25.91 -14.80 4.50
CA ASN A 87 -26.41 -14.52 3.15
C ASN A 87 -25.34 -13.90 2.22
N GLY A 88 -24.07 -13.87 2.64
CA GLY A 88 -22.95 -13.27 1.90
C GLY A 88 -22.87 -11.75 1.99
N GLN A 89 -23.83 -11.06 2.62
CA GLN A 89 -23.76 -9.61 2.80
C GLN A 89 -22.70 -9.25 3.83
N SER A 90 -21.66 -8.56 3.39
CA SER A 90 -20.52 -8.14 4.22
C SER A 90 -20.50 -6.63 4.49
N GLN A 91 -21.49 -5.90 3.97
CA GLN A 91 -21.50 -4.45 4.06
C GLN A 91 -21.79 -3.96 5.48
N TRP A 92 -20.89 -3.11 5.96
CA TRP A 92 -21.03 -2.28 7.16
C TRP A 92 -21.17 -3.05 8.48
N ILE A 93 -20.39 -4.13 8.61
CA ILE A 93 -20.11 -4.73 9.93
C ILE A 93 -19.59 -3.66 10.89
N THR A 94 -18.61 -2.87 10.45
CA THR A 94 -18.03 -1.75 11.21
C THR A 94 -18.73 -0.41 10.95
N GLY A 95 -18.61 0.50 11.92
CA GLY A 95 -19.26 1.81 11.90
C GLY A 95 -18.64 2.84 10.96
N ALA A 96 -19.24 4.04 10.90
CA ALA A 96 -18.78 5.12 10.02
C ALA A 96 -17.38 5.64 10.37
N GLU A 97 -17.00 5.63 11.66
CA GLU A 97 -15.66 6.03 12.11
C GLU A 97 -14.57 5.11 11.55
N ALA A 98 -14.76 3.79 11.65
CA ALA A 98 -13.85 2.82 11.05
C ALA A 98 -13.73 3.01 9.53
N ARG A 99 -14.84 3.33 8.85
CA ARG A 99 -14.80 3.60 7.40
C ARG A 99 -14.05 4.88 7.04
N ARG A 100 -14.12 5.93 7.88
CA ARG A 100 -13.31 7.15 7.73
C ARG A 100 -11.84 6.87 7.99
N ASP A 101 -11.52 6.07 9.00
CA ASP A 101 -10.14 5.67 9.30
C ASP A 101 -9.50 4.92 8.12
N VAL A 102 -10.24 3.99 7.49
CA VAL A 102 -9.82 3.34 6.23
C VAL A 102 -9.50 4.35 5.12
N GLN A 103 -10.16 5.51 5.05
CA GLN A 103 -9.82 6.52 4.04
C GLN A 103 -8.44 7.14 4.26
N ALA A 104 -7.99 7.30 5.50
CA ALA A 104 -6.64 7.77 5.81
C ALA A 104 -5.60 6.75 5.32
N TYR A 105 -5.78 5.47 5.64
CA TYR A 105 -4.90 4.40 5.15
C TYR A 105 -4.86 4.32 3.61
N ARG A 106 -6.02 4.44 2.94
CA ARG A 106 -6.07 4.48 1.47
C ARG A 106 -5.28 5.67 0.90
N ALA A 107 -5.30 6.83 1.56
CA ALA A 107 -4.57 8.03 1.12
C ALA A 107 -3.05 7.88 1.27
N GLU A 108 -2.59 7.16 2.30
CA GLU A 108 -1.19 6.82 2.51
C GLU A 108 -0.67 5.72 1.57
N ALA A 109 -1.56 4.89 1.05
CA ALA A 109 -1.21 3.76 0.20
C ALA A 109 -0.76 4.18 -1.21
N GLY A 110 0.32 3.58 -1.71
CA GLY A 110 0.69 3.68 -3.12
C GLY A 110 -0.31 2.96 -4.01
N ALA A 111 -0.78 1.80 -3.54
CA ALA A 111 -1.79 1.00 -4.22
C ALA A 111 -2.77 0.36 -3.22
N ILE A 112 -3.99 0.12 -3.70
CA ILE A 112 -4.97 -0.74 -3.03
C ILE A 112 -5.04 -2.06 -3.77
N LEU A 113 -4.82 -3.17 -3.08
CA LEU A 113 -4.93 -4.52 -3.62
C LEU A 113 -6.28 -5.14 -3.22
N SER A 114 -7.01 -5.66 -4.20
CA SER A 114 -8.26 -6.39 -3.97
C SER A 114 -8.49 -7.48 -5.03
N THR A 115 -9.63 -8.17 -4.97
CA THR A 115 -10.02 -9.21 -5.92
C THR A 115 -11.14 -8.72 -6.84
N SER A 116 -11.21 -9.28 -8.06
CA SER A 116 -12.34 -9.00 -8.96
C SER A 116 -13.68 -9.34 -8.33
N ARG A 117 -13.74 -10.42 -7.54
CA ARG A 117 -14.93 -10.80 -6.77
C ARG A 117 -15.41 -9.68 -5.83
N THR A 118 -14.51 -9.05 -5.08
CA THR A 118 -14.85 -7.92 -4.19
C THR A 118 -15.39 -6.74 -5.01
N VAL A 119 -14.76 -6.43 -6.14
CA VAL A 119 -15.21 -5.34 -7.01
C VAL A 119 -16.60 -5.62 -7.57
N ILE A 120 -16.87 -6.85 -8.00
CA ILE A 120 -18.15 -7.26 -8.61
C ILE A 120 -19.26 -7.27 -7.55
N ASP A 121 -19.05 -7.96 -6.43
CA ASP A 121 -20.08 -8.15 -5.40
C ASP A 121 -20.48 -6.82 -4.72
N ASP A 122 -19.50 -5.95 -4.45
CA ASP A 122 -19.73 -4.68 -3.75
C ASP A 122 -19.88 -3.47 -4.68
N ASN A 123 -19.72 -3.65 -5.99
CA ASN A 123 -19.54 -2.56 -6.95
C ASN A 123 -18.48 -1.54 -6.45
N ALA A 124 -17.36 -2.07 -5.94
CA ALA A 124 -16.38 -1.29 -5.18
C ALA A 124 -15.57 -0.35 -6.08
N SER A 125 -15.51 0.94 -5.73
CA SER A 125 -14.64 1.92 -6.42
C SER A 125 -13.20 1.92 -5.91
N LEU A 126 -12.99 1.45 -4.66
CA LEU A 126 -11.68 1.42 -3.99
C LEU A 126 -10.91 2.75 -4.05
N ASN A 127 -11.61 3.88 -4.04
CA ASN A 127 -11.01 5.21 -4.11
C ASN A 127 -10.86 5.86 -2.72
N VAL A 128 -10.08 6.94 -2.68
CA VAL A 128 -10.05 7.88 -1.56
C VAL A 128 -11.13 8.94 -1.77
N ARG A 129 -11.99 9.13 -0.77
CA ARG A 129 -13.09 10.09 -0.78
C ARG A 129 -12.73 11.32 0.04
N TRP A 130 -12.56 12.46 -0.62
CA TRP A 130 -12.17 13.74 -0.01
C TRP A 130 -12.95 14.07 1.27
N ASN A 131 -14.29 14.03 1.21
CA ASN A 131 -15.17 14.40 2.32
C ASN A 131 -15.09 13.46 3.54
N GLU A 132 -14.40 12.32 3.43
CA GLU A 132 -14.22 11.35 4.50
C GLU A 132 -12.80 11.37 5.08
N LEU A 133 -11.90 12.20 4.55
CA LEU A 133 -10.54 12.36 5.07
C LEU A 133 -10.51 13.18 6.37
N PRO A 134 -9.52 12.97 7.25
CA PRO A 134 -9.35 13.74 8.47
C PRO A 134 -9.22 15.25 8.20
N SER A 135 -9.78 16.09 9.08
CA SER A 135 -9.76 17.56 8.97
C SER A 135 -8.38 18.17 8.72
N GLN A 136 -7.33 17.53 9.23
CA GLN A 136 -5.94 17.94 9.09
C GLN A 136 -5.50 17.90 7.62
N VAL A 137 -5.98 16.92 6.83
CA VAL A 137 -5.68 16.83 5.40
C VAL A 137 -6.28 18.02 4.65
N HIS A 138 -7.53 18.38 4.97
CA HIS A 138 -8.23 19.55 4.38
C HIS A 138 -7.54 20.88 4.67
N SER A 139 -6.65 20.95 5.67
CA SER A 139 -5.90 22.15 6.01
C SER A 139 -4.55 22.28 5.29
N VAL A 140 -4.09 21.21 4.63
CA VAL A 140 -2.74 21.13 4.05
C VAL A 140 -2.77 21.07 2.53
N ILE A 141 -3.78 20.44 1.94
CA ILE A 141 -3.91 20.27 0.49
C ILE A 141 -5.30 20.70 0.02
N ASP A 142 -5.42 21.02 -1.27
CA ASP A 142 -6.71 21.21 -1.92
C ASP A 142 -7.27 19.90 -2.46
N SER A 143 -8.60 19.81 -2.61
CA SER A 143 -9.25 18.60 -3.13
C SER A 143 -8.77 18.20 -4.54
N THR A 144 -8.30 19.16 -5.33
CA THR A 144 -7.74 18.95 -6.68
C THR A 144 -6.36 18.31 -6.66
N GLU A 145 -5.67 18.33 -5.52
CA GLU A 145 -4.36 17.72 -5.33
C GLU A 145 -4.47 16.30 -4.74
N LEU A 146 -5.70 15.84 -4.46
CA LEU A 146 -5.94 14.52 -3.90
C LEU A 146 -5.52 13.43 -4.89
N ARG A 147 -4.36 12.83 -4.64
CA ARG A 147 -3.89 11.65 -5.37
C ARG A 147 -4.76 10.43 -5.05
N GLN A 148 -5.17 9.71 -6.09
CA GLN A 148 -5.76 8.38 -5.95
C GLN A 148 -4.69 7.29 -5.92
N PRO A 149 -4.82 6.26 -5.07
CA PRO A 149 -3.97 5.07 -5.13
C PRO A 149 -4.24 4.28 -6.41
N THR A 150 -3.23 3.58 -6.90
CA THR A 150 -3.41 2.61 -7.97
C THR A 150 -4.28 1.45 -7.47
N ARG A 151 -5.36 1.11 -8.17
CA ARG A 151 -6.19 -0.05 -7.82
C ARG A 151 -5.64 -1.28 -8.52
N VAL A 152 -5.05 -2.17 -7.75
CA VAL A 152 -4.52 -3.45 -8.23
C VAL A 152 -5.58 -4.52 -7.98
N ILE A 153 -6.15 -5.08 -9.04
CA ILE A 153 -7.23 -6.05 -8.93
C ILE A 153 -6.76 -7.41 -9.43
N LEU A 154 -6.77 -8.40 -8.54
CA LEU A 154 -6.56 -9.80 -8.90
C LEU A 154 -7.79 -10.29 -9.67
N ASP A 155 -7.67 -10.35 -10.99
CA ASP A 155 -8.74 -10.69 -11.93
C ASP A 155 -8.33 -11.87 -12.82
N ARG A 156 -8.07 -13.01 -12.18
CA ARG A 156 -7.58 -14.22 -12.84
C ARG A 156 -8.43 -14.64 -14.06
N GLN A 157 -9.75 -14.47 -13.98
CA GLN A 157 -10.69 -14.87 -15.03
C GLN A 157 -11.06 -13.73 -16.00
N ASN A 158 -10.45 -12.55 -15.88
CA ASN A 158 -10.79 -11.38 -16.70
C ASN A 158 -12.31 -11.06 -16.66
N GLN A 159 -12.90 -11.07 -15.47
CA GLN A 159 -14.36 -10.94 -15.27
C GLN A 159 -14.83 -9.50 -15.06
N LEU A 160 -13.91 -8.55 -14.91
CA LEU A 160 -14.28 -7.14 -14.71
C LEU A 160 -14.90 -6.53 -15.97
N SER A 161 -16.08 -5.92 -15.81
CA SER A 161 -16.80 -5.22 -16.87
C SER A 161 -16.69 -3.70 -16.71
N ALA A 162 -16.74 -2.97 -17.83
CA ALA A 162 -16.49 -1.51 -17.86
C ALA A 162 -17.56 -0.68 -17.14
N ASP A 163 -18.74 -1.24 -16.84
CA ASP A 163 -19.84 -0.60 -16.11
C ASP A 163 -19.63 -0.58 -14.59
N LEU A 164 -18.63 -1.31 -14.07
CA LEU A 164 -18.30 -1.30 -12.65
C LEU A 164 -17.80 0.09 -12.21
N LYS A 165 -18.19 0.50 -11.00
CA LYS A 165 -17.85 1.81 -10.44
C LYS A 165 -16.34 2.07 -10.42
N LEU A 166 -15.55 1.00 -10.29
CA LEU A 166 -14.09 1.01 -10.41
C LEU A 166 -13.58 1.77 -11.65
N PHE A 167 -14.20 1.56 -12.82
CA PHE A 167 -13.79 2.16 -14.09
C PHE A 167 -14.36 3.57 -14.30
N SER A 168 -15.50 3.89 -13.68
CA SER A 168 -16.05 5.26 -13.67
C SER A 168 -15.35 6.20 -12.68
N THR A 169 -14.49 5.66 -11.81
CA THR A 169 -13.76 6.43 -10.79
C THR A 169 -12.34 6.74 -11.25
N GLU A 170 -11.92 7.99 -11.12
CA GLU A 170 -10.61 8.46 -11.61
C GLU A 170 -9.42 7.70 -10.98
N GLY A 171 -8.36 7.55 -11.77
CA GLY A 171 -7.03 7.08 -11.37
C GLY A 171 -6.64 5.75 -12.04
N THR A 172 -5.45 5.28 -11.72
CA THR A 172 -4.85 4.10 -12.35
C THR A 172 -5.47 2.79 -11.84
N ILE A 173 -5.75 1.88 -12.76
CA ILE A 173 -6.14 0.49 -12.48
C ILE A 173 -5.07 -0.42 -13.08
N ILE A 174 -4.68 -1.45 -12.34
CA ILE A 174 -3.85 -2.55 -12.83
C ILE A 174 -4.62 -3.84 -12.60
N ARG A 175 -5.06 -4.49 -13.67
CA ARG A 175 -5.65 -5.82 -13.62
C ARG A 175 -4.52 -6.84 -13.65
N VAL A 176 -4.49 -7.70 -12.64
CA VAL A 176 -3.52 -8.78 -12.52
C VAL A 176 -4.19 -10.07 -12.95
N ALA A 177 -3.66 -10.72 -13.98
CA ALA A 177 -4.19 -11.97 -14.53
C ALA A 177 -3.03 -12.87 -15.00
N HIS A 178 -3.33 -14.10 -15.41
CA HIS A 178 -2.32 -14.94 -16.08
C HIS A 178 -2.01 -14.43 -17.48
N GLU A 179 -3.04 -13.95 -18.17
CA GLU A 179 -2.97 -13.38 -19.52
C GLU A 179 -4.10 -12.34 -19.69
N GLY A 180 -3.86 -11.33 -20.52
CA GLY A 180 -4.87 -10.30 -20.87
C GLY A 180 -5.05 -9.20 -19.82
N GLY A 181 -4.32 -9.27 -18.71
CA GLY A 181 -4.25 -8.22 -17.70
C GLY A 181 -3.25 -7.14 -18.06
N ASP A 182 -3.27 -6.06 -17.29
CA ASP A 182 -2.28 -4.98 -17.38
C ASP A 182 -0.95 -5.41 -16.75
N LEU A 183 -1.00 -6.33 -15.78
CA LEU A 183 0.13 -7.06 -15.23
C LEU A 183 -0.13 -8.56 -15.34
N ASN A 184 0.70 -9.26 -16.13
CA ASN A 184 0.55 -10.70 -16.34
C ASN A 184 1.49 -11.48 -15.41
N ILE A 185 0.92 -12.37 -14.61
CA ILE A 185 1.62 -13.25 -13.67
C ILE A 185 1.43 -14.69 -14.15
N PRO A 186 2.47 -15.33 -14.72
CA PRO A 186 2.34 -16.65 -15.33
C PRO A 186 1.70 -17.67 -14.39
N ALA A 187 0.85 -18.55 -14.93
CA ALA A 187 0.37 -19.70 -14.19
C ALA A 187 1.55 -20.62 -13.88
N GLY A 188 1.83 -20.83 -12.59
CA GLY A 188 2.81 -21.81 -12.14
C GLY A 188 2.21 -23.22 -12.16
N SER A 189 2.52 -24.02 -11.13
CA SER A 189 1.86 -25.30 -10.88
C SER A 189 0.44 -25.16 -10.30
N SER A 190 0.07 -23.95 -9.90
CA SER A 190 -1.24 -23.63 -9.35
C SER A 190 -2.02 -22.79 -10.35
N GLU A 191 -3.33 -22.99 -10.41
CA GLU A 191 -4.20 -22.07 -11.12
C GLU A 191 -4.39 -20.75 -10.37
N GLN A 192 -3.82 -20.54 -9.19
CA GLN A 192 -3.90 -19.26 -8.48
C GLN A 192 -2.80 -18.30 -8.96
N LEU A 193 -3.06 -17.00 -8.86
CA LEU A 193 -2.03 -15.98 -9.08
C LEU A 193 -0.98 -16.06 -7.96
N ASP A 194 0.30 -16.06 -8.33
CA ASP A 194 1.39 -16.01 -7.36
C ASP A 194 1.44 -14.62 -6.71
N LEU A 195 1.06 -14.55 -5.43
CA LEU A 195 0.94 -13.29 -4.70
C LEU A 195 2.31 -12.66 -4.43
N ALA A 196 3.34 -13.47 -4.17
CA ALA A 196 4.70 -12.97 -3.95
C ALA A 196 5.24 -12.34 -5.23
N GLN A 197 5.13 -13.04 -6.36
CA GLN A 197 5.52 -12.53 -7.67
C GLN A 197 4.72 -11.30 -8.06
N THR A 198 3.43 -11.25 -7.74
CA THR A 198 2.59 -10.07 -7.94
C THR A 198 3.15 -8.86 -7.19
N LEU A 199 3.42 -8.99 -5.89
CA LEU A 199 3.96 -7.90 -5.07
C LEU A 199 5.33 -7.42 -5.56
N ASP A 200 6.21 -8.36 -5.92
CA ASP A 200 7.55 -8.05 -6.43
C ASP A 200 7.47 -7.32 -7.78
N ALA A 201 6.56 -7.74 -8.67
CA ALA A 201 6.31 -7.06 -9.94
C ALA A 201 5.73 -5.65 -9.76
N LEU A 202 4.83 -5.44 -8.79
CA LEU A 202 4.30 -4.11 -8.46
C LEU A 202 5.42 -3.16 -7.98
N ALA A 203 6.34 -3.64 -7.17
CA ALA A 203 7.50 -2.86 -6.74
C ALA A 203 8.44 -2.53 -7.92
N ALA A 204 8.80 -3.53 -8.73
CA ALA A 204 9.79 -3.39 -9.79
C ALA A 204 9.26 -2.58 -10.99
N GLN A 205 8.06 -2.90 -11.48
CA GLN A 205 7.52 -2.36 -12.74
C GLN A 205 6.70 -1.08 -12.53
N HIS A 206 6.02 -0.97 -11.38
CA HIS A 206 5.10 0.14 -11.10
C HIS A 206 5.59 1.05 -9.96
N GLN A 207 6.77 0.78 -9.40
CA GLN A 207 7.39 1.59 -8.34
C GLN A 207 6.51 1.75 -7.09
N ILE A 208 5.64 0.77 -6.83
CA ILE A 208 4.75 0.79 -5.66
C ILE A 208 5.57 0.44 -4.40
N ASN A 209 5.59 1.36 -3.44
CA ASN A 209 6.30 1.20 -2.17
C ASN A 209 5.41 0.62 -1.05
N HIS A 210 4.10 0.90 -1.11
CA HIS A 210 3.14 0.59 -0.06
C HIS A 210 1.83 0.08 -0.68
N VAL A 211 1.40 -1.10 -0.26
CA VAL A 211 0.15 -1.76 -0.66
C VAL A 211 -0.77 -1.88 0.55
N TRP A 212 -1.97 -1.34 0.40
CA TRP A 212 -3.09 -1.53 1.32
C TRP A 212 -4.03 -2.61 0.77
N VAL A 213 -4.22 -3.71 1.49
CA VAL A 213 -5.03 -4.84 1.03
C VAL A 213 -6.43 -4.76 1.62
N GLU A 214 -7.44 -4.73 0.75
CA GLU A 214 -8.85 -4.85 1.11
C GLU A 214 -9.46 -6.02 0.36
N ALA A 215 -9.65 -7.14 1.05
CA ALA A 215 -10.18 -8.35 0.43
C ALA A 215 -10.95 -9.23 1.42
N GLY A 216 -11.68 -10.19 0.87
CA GLY A 216 -12.35 -11.23 1.64
C GLY A 216 -11.38 -12.22 2.29
N ALA A 217 -11.94 -13.10 3.12
CA ALA A 217 -11.20 -14.05 3.96
C ALA A 217 -10.20 -14.92 3.19
N THR A 218 -10.53 -15.35 1.96
CA THR A 218 -9.64 -16.23 1.16
C THR A 218 -8.31 -15.56 0.81
N LEU A 219 -8.33 -14.32 0.30
CA LEU A 219 -7.08 -13.62 -0.03
C LEU A 219 -6.31 -13.25 1.25
N ALA A 220 -7.02 -12.78 2.28
CA ALA A 220 -6.41 -12.47 3.58
C ALA A 220 -5.68 -13.69 4.17
N GLY A 221 -6.33 -14.85 4.20
CA GLY A 221 -5.74 -16.11 4.67
C GLY A 221 -4.51 -16.51 3.85
N SER A 222 -4.62 -16.50 2.52
CA SER A 222 -3.51 -16.84 1.62
C SER A 222 -2.29 -15.92 1.82
N MET A 223 -2.50 -14.61 2.03
CA MET A 223 -1.38 -13.68 2.26
C MET A 223 -0.73 -13.89 3.63
N ILE A 224 -1.50 -14.21 4.67
CA ILE A 224 -0.99 -14.50 6.00
C ILE A 224 -0.20 -15.82 5.99
N GLU A 225 -0.75 -16.88 5.40
CA GLU A 225 -0.10 -18.19 5.29
C GLU A 225 1.23 -18.12 4.53
N GLN A 226 1.29 -17.30 3.48
CA GLN A 226 2.50 -17.06 2.69
C GLN A 226 3.46 -16.03 3.31
N GLN A 227 3.15 -15.50 4.51
CA GLN A 227 3.97 -14.50 5.22
C GLN A 227 4.24 -13.23 4.39
N LEU A 228 3.23 -12.79 3.63
CA LEU A 228 3.32 -11.62 2.75
C LEU A 228 2.85 -10.31 3.39
N VAL A 229 2.34 -10.37 4.62
CA VAL A 229 1.77 -9.24 5.37
C VAL A 229 2.79 -8.73 6.37
N ASP A 230 3.09 -7.43 6.34
CA ASP A 230 3.95 -6.80 7.36
C ASP A 230 3.15 -6.28 8.55
N GLU A 231 1.90 -5.88 8.33
CA GLU A 231 1.06 -5.27 9.35
C GLU A 231 -0.43 -5.60 9.13
N LEU A 232 -1.10 -5.92 10.23
CA LEU A 232 -2.53 -6.19 10.26
C LEU A 232 -3.27 -5.01 10.88
N ILE A 233 -4.24 -4.47 10.16
CA ILE A 233 -5.17 -3.46 10.69
C ILE A 233 -6.53 -4.13 10.87
N VAL A 234 -6.87 -4.44 12.12
CA VAL A 234 -8.06 -5.22 12.47
C VAL A 234 -9.12 -4.33 13.10
N TYR A 235 -10.27 -4.22 12.44
CA TYR A 235 -11.45 -3.54 12.98
C TYR A 235 -12.43 -4.56 13.54
N LEU A 236 -12.68 -4.53 14.84
CA LEU A 236 -13.66 -5.39 15.50
C LEU A 236 -14.92 -4.58 15.84
N ALA A 237 -16.06 -5.02 15.29
CA ALA A 237 -17.36 -4.47 15.66
C ALA A 237 -17.89 -5.20 16.91
N PRO A 238 -18.50 -4.49 17.88
CA PRO A 238 -19.11 -5.09 19.06
C PRO A 238 -20.47 -5.73 18.72
N LYS A 239 -20.46 -6.67 17.78
CA LYS A 239 -21.62 -7.41 17.27
C LYS A 239 -21.33 -8.90 17.41
N LEU A 240 -22.36 -9.69 17.67
CA LEU A 240 -22.35 -11.14 17.53
C LEU A 240 -23.25 -11.47 16.35
N MET A 241 -22.69 -12.11 15.32
CA MET A 241 -23.39 -12.39 14.06
C MET A 241 -23.79 -13.86 13.92
N GLY A 242 -23.27 -14.74 14.77
CA GLY A 242 -23.54 -16.18 14.73
C GLY A 242 -22.74 -16.88 13.63
N GLN A 243 -22.72 -18.21 13.65
CA GLN A 243 -22.05 -18.99 12.62
C GLN A 243 -22.78 -18.84 11.28
N MET A 244 -22.01 -18.75 10.19
CA MET A 244 -22.49 -19.13 8.87
C MET A 244 -22.97 -20.58 8.98
N ALA A 245 -24.21 -20.88 8.58
CA ALA A 245 -24.66 -22.26 8.49
C ALA A 245 -23.73 -23.01 7.51
N GLU A 246 -23.08 -24.08 7.98
CA GLU A 246 -22.42 -25.03 7.11
C GLU A 246 -23.50 -25.88 6.44
N ASP A 247 -23.64 -25.78 5.12
CA ASP A 247 -24.31 -26.78 4.29
C ASP A 247 -23.26 -27.76 3.73
#